data_AF-A0A423HS74-F1
#
_entry.id   AF-A0A423HS74-F1
#
_cell.length_a   1.000
_cell.length_b   1.000
_cell.length_c   1.000
_cell.angle_alpha   90.00
_cell.angle_beta   90.00
_cell.angle_gamma   90.00
#
_symmetry.space_group_name_H-M   'P 1'
#
loop_
_entity.id
_entity.type
_entity.pdbx_description
1 polymer ?
#
loop_
_entity_poly.entity_id
_entity_poly.type
_entity_poly.pdbx_seq_one_letter_code
_entity_poly.pdbx_strand_id
1 'polypeptide(L)'
;MKAKPIIIGVAAVALVAILINDLVKKDAHALERVSDRVGLAVDCKILSQDGGRWGVCRYKNGAPASVWLDRSGTWVAANGNAIGVVDKLANVADLQNLPAVMRDYKSPPTMPADLLEQ
;
A
#
# COMPACT_ATOMS: atom_id res chain seq x y z
N MET A 1 26.39 -19.84 40.18
CA MET A 1 25.48 -19.86 39.02
C MET A 1 24.92 -18.45 38.83
N LYS A 2 25.19 -17.78 37.71
CA LYS A 2 24.59 -16.47 37.38
C LYS A 2 23.97 -16.57 35.99
N ALA A 3 22.66 -16.83 35.94
CA ALA A 3 21.90 -16.87 34.70
C ALA A 3 21.74 -15.44 34.16
N LYS A 4 22.02 -15.27 32.86
CA LYS A 4 21.95 -14.01 32.12
C LYS A 4 20.50 -13.70 31.70
N PRO A 5 19.96 -12.50 31.96
CA PRO A 5 18.63 -12.11 31.49
C PRO A 5 18.75 -11.55 30.06
N ILE A 6 18.71 -12.40 29.04
CA ILE A 6 18.78 -11.97 27.62
C ILE A 6 17.57 -12.45 26.80
N ILE A 7 16.71 -13.31 27.35
CA ILE A 7 15.69 -14.03 26.57
C ILE A 7 14.40 -13.20 26.35
N ILE A 8 14.12 -12.20 27.18
CA ILE A 8 12.84 -11.45 27.11
C ILE A 8 12.81 -10.45 25.94
N GLY A 9 13.95 -9.89 25.55
CA GLY A 9 14.01 -8.89 24.47
C GLY A 9 13.75 -9.46 23.07
N VAL A 10 14.19 -10.70 22.81
CA VAL A 10 14.10 -11.30 21.46
C VAL A 10 12.67 -11.67 21.10
N ALA A 11 11.89 -12.18 22.06
CA ALA A 11 10.49 -12.55 21.83
C ALA A 11 9.62 -11.33 21.50
N ALA A 12 9.83 -10.19 22.18
CA ALA A 12 9.10 -8.96 21.92
C ALA A 12 9.40 -8.40 20.51
N VAL A 13 10.68 -8.40 20.09
CA VAL A 13 11.07 -7.94 18.75
C VAL A 13 10.46 -8.81 17.65
N ALA A 14 10.44 -10.13 17.83
CA ALA A 14 9.82 -11.05 16.86
C ALA A 14 8.30 -10.79 16.73
N LEU A 15 7.60 -10.57 17.84
CA LEU A 15 6.16 -10.27 17.84
C LEU A 15 5.87 -8.94 17.13
N VAL A 16 6.68 -7.91 17.38
CA VAL A 16 6.55 -6.61 16.71
C VAL A 16 6.78 -6.74 15.20
N ALA A 17 7.81 -7.50 14.77
CA ALA A 17 8.07 -7.72 13.34
C ALA A 17 6.92 -8.47 12.64
N ILE A 18 6.33 -9.47 13.30
CA ILE A 18 5.17 -10.21 12.77
C ILE A 18 3.97 -9.27 12.58
N LEU A 19 3.65 -8.45 13.58
CA LEU A 19 2.53 -7.51 13.52
C LEU A 19 2.72 -6.48 12.39
N ILE A 20 3.92 -5.95 12.19
CA ILE A 20 4.22 -5.01 11.10
C ILE A 20 4.04 -5.68 9.74
N ASN A 21 4.54 -6.91 9.57
CA ASN A 21 4.42 -7.65 8.31
C ASN A 21 2.96 -7.97 7.96
N ASP A 22 2.15 -8.30 8.96
CA ASP A 22 0.72 -8.56 8.77
C ASP A 22 -0.04 -7.30 8.34
N LEU A 23 0.28 -6.15 8.94
CA LEU A 23 -0.30 -4.84 8.55
C LEU A 23 0.09 -4.45 7.11
N VAL A 24 1.34 -4.69 6.72
CA VAL A 24 1.82 -4.43 5.35
C VAL A 24 1.06 -5.28 4.32
N LYS A 25 0.89 -6.57 4.60
CA LYS A 25 0.11 -7.46 3.71
C LYS A 25 -1.35 -7.05 3.64
N LYS A 26 -1.95 -6.71 4.78
CA LYS A 26 -3.33 -6.23 4.84
C LYS A 26 -3.56 -5.01 3.95
N ASP A 27 -2.63 -4.05 3.98
CA ASP A 27 -2.75 -2.83 3.18
C ASP A 27 -2.51 -3.07 1.69
N ALA A 28 -1.58 -3.97 1.33
CA ALA A 28 -1.43 -4.43 -0.05
C ALA A 28 -2.74 -5.05 -0.58
N HIS A 29 -3.32 -6.00 0.16
CA HIS A 29 -4.61 -6.61 -0.20
C HIS A 29 -5.76 -5.60 -0.20
N ALA A 30 -5.70 -4.54 0.62
CA ALA A 30 -6.69 -3.48 0.60
C ALA A 30 -6.65 -2.69 -0.71
N LEU A 31 -5.46 -2.36 -1.20
CA LEU A 31 -5.28 -1.71 -2.50
C LEU A 31 -5.68 -2.62 -3.67
N GLU A 32 -5.42 -3.93 -3.57
CA GLU A 32 -5.88 -4.91 -4.56
C GLU A 32 -7.42 -4.91 -4.66
N ARG A 33 -8.13 -4.87 -3.52
CA ARG A 33 -9.60 -4.78 -3.51
C ARG A 33 -10.12 -3.48 -4.13
N VAL A 34 -9.40 -2.37 -3.96
CA VAL A 34 -9.74 -1.10 -4.61
C VAL A 34 -9.68 -1.24 -6.13
N SER A 35 -8.60 -1.83 -6.65
CA SER A 35 -8.44 -2.10 -8.09
C SER A 35 -9.47 -3.11 -8.62
N ASP A 36 -9.75 -4.17 -7.85
CA ASP A 36 -10.75 -5.18 -8.21
C ASP A 36 -12.14 -4.57 -8.36
N ARG A 37 -12.49 -3.61 -7.49
CA ARG A 37 -13.79 -2.90 -7.54
C ARG A 37 -14.02 -2.13 -8.84
N VAL A 38 -12.94 -1.75 -9.53
CA VAL A 38 -12.99 -1.07 -10.84
C VAL A 38 -12.63 -2.01 -11.99
N GLY A 39 -12.66 -3.32 -11.76
CA GLY A 39 -12.45 -4.38 -12.75
C GLY A 39 -10.98 -4.62 -13.12
N LEU A 40 -10.03 -4.28 -12.23
CA LEU A 40 -8.60 -4.46 -12.47
C LEU A 40 -8.01 -5.52 -11.53
N ALA A 41 -7.52 -6.61 -12.11
CA ALA A 41 -6.76 -7.63 -11.38
C ALA A 41 -5.28 -7.24 -11.27
N VAL A 42 -4.84 -6.93 -10.05
CA VAL A 42 -3.46 -6.51 -9.74
C VAL A 42 -2.89 -7.31 -8.58
N ASP A 43 -1.57 -7.27 -8.44
CA ASP A 43 -0.83 -7.63 -7.22
C ASP A 43 -0.18 -6.36 -6.68
N CYS A 44 -0.39 -6.06 -5.41
CA CYS A 44 0.16 -4.87 -4.76
C CYS A 44 1.23 -5.24 -3.74
N LYS A 45 2.20 -4.34 -3.56
CA LYS A 45 3.20 -4.40 -2.50
C LYS A 45 3.24 -3.04 -1.80
N ILE A 46 3.50 -3.05 -0.49
CA ILE A 46 3.80 -1.82 0.24
C ILE A 46 5.30 -1.70 0.42
N LEU A 47 5.84 -0.55 0.04
CA LEU A 47 7.26 -0.20 0.10
C LEU A 47 7.44 1.05 0.95
N SER A 48 8.56 1.15 1.66
CA SER A 48 8.96 2.39 2.35
C SER A 48 10.13 2.99 1.61
N GLN A 49 9.96 4.20 1.06
CA GLN A 49 10.96 4.86 0.23
C GLN A 49 10.85 6.39 0.34
N ASP A 50 11.99 7.05 0.46
CA ASP A 50 12.12 8.51 0.60
C ASP A 50 11.26 9.10 1.73
N GLY A 51 11.16 8.36 2.84
CA GLY A 51 10.32 8.72 3.99
C GLY A 51 8.80 8.57 3.75
N GLY A 52 8.40 8.16 2.55
CA GLY A 52 7.02 7.84 2.18
C GLY A 52 6.72 6.35 2.25
N ARG A 53 5.45 6.01 2.48
CA ARG A 53 4.94 4.65 2.42
C ARG A 53 4.11 4.50 1.14
N TRP A 54 4.57 3.64 0.25
CA TRP A 54 4.11 3.54 -1.13
C TRP A 54 3.41 2.22 -1.39
N GLY A 55 2.24 2.27 -2.00
CA GLY A 55 1.55 1.10 -2.54
C GLY A 55 1.84 0.99 -4.03
N VAL A 56 2.62 -0.02 -4.43
CA VAL A 56 2.95 -0.25 -5.84
C VAL A 56 2.21 -1.48 -6.31
N CYS A 57 1.33 -1.30 -7.28
CA CYS A 57 0.55 -2.37 -7.87
C CYS A 57 0.99 -2.64 -9.30
N ARG A 58 1.03 -3.93 -9.66
CA ARG A 58 1.26 -4.42 -11.02
C ARG A 58 0.10 -5.26 -11.47
N TYR A 59 -0.18 -5.25 -12.77
CA TYR A 59 -1.11 -6.21 -13.35
C TYR A 59 -0.55 -7.63 -13.19
N LYS A 60 -1.42 -8.64 -13.24
CA LYS A 60 -1.00 -10.06 -13.14
C LYS A 60 0.02 -10.48 -14.21
N ASN A 61 0.13 -9.74 -15.31
CA ASN A 61 1.15 -9.95 -16.36
C ASN A 61 2.51 -9.26 -16.04
N GLY A 62 2.66 -8.66 -14.86
CA GLY A 62 3.89 -7.98 -14.42
C GLY A 62 4.02 -6.52 -14.86
N ALA A 63 3.12 -6.00 -15.70
CA ALA A 63 3.19 -4.60 -16.14
C ALA A 63 2.83 -3.62 -15.00
N PRO A 64 3.45 -2.43 -14.93
CA PRO A 64 3.07 -1.37 -14.00
C PRO A 64 1.58 -1.01 -14.09
N ALA A 65 0.88 -1.03 -12.94
CA ALA A 65 -0.52 -0.63 -12.84
C ALA A 65 -0.62 0.70 -12.08
N SER A 66 -1.05 0.70 -10.82
CA SER A 66 -1.27 1.90 -10.01
C SER A 66 -0.18 2.10 -8.96
N VAL A 67 0.15 3.35 -8.66
CA VAL A 67 1.05 3.72 -7.56
C VAL A 67 0.35 4.69 -6.61
N TRP A 68 0.52 4.46 -5.32
CA TRP A 68 -0.17 5.15 -4.23
C TRP A 68 0.83 5.63 -3.18
N LEU A 69 0.62 6.81 -2.60
CA LEU A 69 1.34 7.29 -1.43
C LEU A 69 0.38 7.34 -0.23
N ASP A 70 0.70 6.65 0.86
CA ASP A 70 -0.03 6.77 2.12
C ASP A 70 0.26 8.13 2.78
N ARG A 71 -0.78 8.94 2.94
CA ARG A 71 -0.75 10.17 3.73
C ARG A 71 -1.76 10.03 4.86
N SER A 72 -1.27 9.70 6.04
CA SER A 72 -2.06 9.61 7.28
C SER A 72 -3.26 8.66 7.17
N GLY A 73 -3.07 7.49 6.54
CA GLY A 73 -4.10 6.46 6.39
C GLY A 73 -4.98 6.63 5.15
N THR A 74 -4.68 7.61 4.30
CA THR A 74 -5.34 7.79 2.99
C THR A 74 -4.33 7.55 1.87
N TRP A 75 -4.66 6.66 0.95
CA TRP A 75 -3.83 6.38 -0.22
C TRP A 75 -4.08 7.39 -1.33
N VAL A 76 -3.09 8.23 -1.60
CA VAL A 76 -3.14 9.28 -2.62
C VAL A 76 -2.57 8.76 -3.93
N ALA A 77 -3.32 8.91 -5.01
CA ALA A 77 -2.89 8.51 -6.35
C ALA A 77 -1.60 9.24 -6.77
N ALA A 78 -0.57 8.48 -7.15
CA ALA A 78 0.75 9.01 -7.52
C ALA A 78 1.09 8.81 -9.02
N ASN A 79 0.24 8.11 -9.77
CA ASN A 79 0.37 7.99 -11.22
C ASN A 79 -1.00 8.05 -11.93
N GLY A 80 -1.00 8.16 -13.26
CA GLY A 80 -2.22 8.28 -14.06
C GLY A 80 -3.18 7.08 -13.93
N ASN A 81 -2.65 5.87 -13.77
CA ASN A 81 -3.47 4.67 -13.57
C ASN A 81 -4.19 4.69 -12.22
N ALA A 82 -3.51 5.10 -11.14
CA ALA A 82 -4.14 5.27 -9.83
C ALA A 82 -5.22 6.36 -9.86
N ILE A 83 -4.99 7.45 -10.58
CA ILE A 83 -6.02 8.49 -10.81
C ILE A 83 -7.24 7.87 -11.52
N GLY A 84 -7.02 7.09 -12.58
CA GLY A 84 -8.10 6.40 -13.29
C GLY A 84 -8.87 5.41 -12.42
N VAL A 85 -8.22 4.78 -11.42
CA VAL A 85 -8.90 3.95 -10.41
C VAL A 85 -9.82 4.80 -9.54
N VAL A 86 -9.34 5.93 -9.02
CA VAL A 86 -10.15 6.86 -8.20
C VAL A 86 -11.36 7.38 -9.00
N ASP A 87 -11.15 7.77 -10.26
CA ASP A 87 -12.21 8.30 -11.11
C ASP A 87 -13.29 7.23 -11.42
N LYS A 88 -12.88 5.97 -11.59
CA LYS A 88 -13.83 4.85 -11.77
C LYS A 88 -14.59 4.51 -10.49
N LEU A 89 -13.93 4.58 -9.33
CA LEU A 89 -14.57 4.33 -8.03
C LEU A 89 -15.72 5.30 -7.75
N ALA A 90 -15.67 6.52 -8.27
CA ALA A 90 -16.76 7.50 -8.14
C ALA A 90 -18.10 6.99 -8.73
N ASN A 91 -18.06 5.97 -9.59
CA ASN A 91 -19.24 5.35 -10.20
C ASN A 91 -19.65 4.01 -9.56
N VAL A 92 -18.96 3.59 -8.49
CA VAL A 92 -19.25 2.34 -7.78
C VAL A 92 -20.16 2.62 -6.58
N ALA A 93 -21.27 1.87 -6.47
CA ALA A 93 -22.28 2.09 -5.43
C ALA A 93 -21.88 1.59 -4.03
N ASP A 94 -21.03 0.57 -3.94
CA ASP A 94 -20.63 -0.02 -2.66
C ASP A 94 -19.11 0.01 -2.49
N LEU A 95 -18.70 0.91 -1.59
CA LEU A 95 -17.32 1.19 -1.19
C LEU A 95 -17.03 0.73 0.24
N GLN A 96 -17.94 -0.03 0.86
CA GLN A 96 -17.75 -0.47 2.24
C GLN A 96 -16.53 -1.39 2.33
N ASN A 97 -15.74 -1.24 3.39
CA ASN A 97 -14.52 -2.01 3.66
C ASN A 97 -13.35 -1.78 2.66
N LEU A 98 -13.44 -0.74 1.83
CA LEU A 98 -12.30 -0.25 1.06
C LEU A 98 -11.48 0.75 1.90
N PRO A 99 -10.14 0.76 1.74
CA PRO A 99 -9.33 1.82 2.31
C PRO A 99 -9.70 3.18 1.70
N ALA A 100 -9.44 4.26 2.43
CA ALA A 100 -9.60 5.59 1.90
C ALA A 100 -8.59 5.81 0.76
N VAL A 101 -9.08 6.15 -0.43
CA VAL A 101 -8.27 6.51 -1.58
C VAL A 101 -8.69 7.86 -2.13
N MET A 102 -7.75 8.64 -2.65
CA MET A 102 -8.06 9.93 -3.23
C MET A 102 -7.08 10.36 -4.31
N ARG A 103 -7.48 11.39 -5.06
CA ARG A 103 -6.60 12.19 -5.89
C ARG A 103 -6.37 13.54 -5.22
N ASP A 104 -5.11 13.92 -5.01
CA ASP A 104 -4.76 15.25 -4.51
C ASP A 104 -4.42 16.18 -5.68
N TYR A 105 -5.27 17.18 -5.90
CA TYR A 105 -5.10 18.18 -6.95
C TYR A 105 -4.20 19.36 -6.53
N LYS A 106 -4.02 19.56 -5.21
CA LYS A 106 -3.25 20.69 -4.67
C LYS A 106 -1.79 20.32 -4.47
N SER A 107 -1.54 19.10 -4.00
CA SER A 107 -0.19 18.58 -3.74
C SER A 107 -0.08 17.13 -4.22
N PRO A 108 -0.10 16.88 -5.54
CA PRO A 108 0.05 15.54 -6.07
C PRO A 108 1.40 14.94 -5.62
N PRO A 109 1.45 13.65 -5.25
CA PRO A 109 2.70 12.99 -4.91
C PRO A 109 3.68 13.00 -6.09
N THR A 110 4.95 13.28 -5.82
CA THR A 110 6.04 13.01 -6.77
C THR A 110 6.55 11.60 -6.52
N MET A 111 6.34 10.70 -7.48
CA MET A 111 6.75 9.31 -7.40
C MET A 111 8.26 9.15 -7.62
N PRO A 112 9.00 8.50 -6.69
CA PRO A 112 10.37 8.03 -6.95
C PRO A 112 10.45 7.15 -8.20
N ALA A 113 11.49 7.34 -9.02
CA ALA A 113 11.61 6.68 -10.32
C ALA A 113 11.74 5.15 -10.22
N ASP A 114 12.38 4.68 -9.16
CA ASP A 114 12.74 3.28 -8.93
C ASP A 114 11.63 2.46 -8.25
N LEU A 115 10.53 3.09 -7.80
CA LEU A 115 9.37 2.38 -7.25
C LEU A 115 8.80 1.33 -8.22
N LEU A 116 8.84 1.63 -9.51
CA LEU A 116 8.30 0.75 -10.55
C LEU A 116 9.30 -0.30 -11.04
N GLU A 117 10.54 -0.27 -10.57
CA GLU A 117 11.60 -1.21 -10.96
C GLU A 117 11.73 -2.41 -10.00
N GLN A 118 10.98 -2.41 -8.87
CA GLN A 118 11.00 -3.46 -7.83
C GLN A 118 10.14 -4.71 -8.13
#